data_AF-A0A962RMN2-F1
#
_entry.id   AF-A0A962RMN2-F1
#
_cell.length_a   1.000
_cell.length_b   1.000
_cell.length_c   1.000
_cell.angle_alpha   90.00
_cell.angle_beta   90.00
_cell.angle_gamma   90.00
#
_symmetry.space_group_name_H-M   'P 1'
#
loop_
_entity.id
_entity.type
_entity.pdbx_description
1 polymer ?
#
loop_
_entity_poly.entity_id
_entity_poly.type
_entity_poly.pdbx_seq_one_letter_code
_entity_poly.pdbx_strand_id
1 'polypeptide(L)'
;MPSSSSQSPPTVTPPLLIAFLAGAALTALTYRVLPVGPAAMTLLVALALACWVVYKRPFRGESATRVMPSDGTGPKTPFEEVLAAPMPGQDIVHAPGFLSAVINAVPGPIFVKDEAHRWIVLNDAMCRFMGQPRERLLGKTDHDFFPKEEADVFRAKDEEVFASDGPNVNDESFTDANGVTHWIMTRKACCRLPGGQRILVGVITDMTEHRRNDQALRESEQRMRALLDGMPDRVWLKDQTGRYIDINRSEELAFGIPASEVLGKTVFELRPADQAALVHAEDQRVMHSGEPSRTERVANLGQNWVDVIKAPIRDKHGRVVGLVGISRDVTERKHAEERLREAMQAAHAASMAKSEFVANMSHE
;
A
#
# COMPACT_ATOMS: atom_id res chain seq x y z
N MET A 1 -51.06 -44.81 14.75
CA MET A 1 -49.60 -45.07 14.58
C MET A 1 -49.23 -44.83 13.13
N PRO A 2 -48.02 -44.33 12.80
CA PRO A 2 -47.01 -43.61 13.63
C PRO A 2 -46.60 -42.26 12.94
N SER A 3 -46.33 -41.16 13.64
CA SER A 3 -45.12 -40.71 14.39
C SER A 3 -44.26 -39.69 13.64
N SER A 4 -44.01 -38.57 14.32
CA SER A 4 -43.12 -37.43 14.08
C SER A 4 -41.64 -37.76 13.77
N SER A 5 -40.97 -36.88 13.03
CA SER A 5 -39.58 -36.51 13.34
C SER A 5 -39.21 -35.10 12.85
N SER A 6 -38.69 -34.32 13.78
CA SER A 6 -38.09 -32.98 13.63
C SER A 6 -36.71 -33.07 12.98
N GLN A 7 -36.37 -32.13 12.10
CA GLN A 7 -34.99 -31.88 11.68
C GLN A 7 -34.48 -30.59 12.32
N SER A 8 -33.38 -30.70 13.08
CA SER A 8 -32.59 -29.62 13.67
C SER A 8 -31.58 -29.07 12.63
N PRO A 9 -31.20 -27.77 12.66
CA PRO A 9 -30.10 -27.25 11.84
C PRO A 9 -28.73 -27.57 12.46
N PRO A 10 -27.62 -27.53 11.68
CA PRO A 10 -26.34 -28.08 12.08
C PRO A 10 -25.59 -27.18 13.08
N THR A 11 -24.98 -27.81 14.07
CA THR A 11 -24.08 -27.21 15.04
C THR A 11 -22.76 -26.84 14.35
N VAL A 12 -22.44 -25.54 14.28
CA VAL A 12 -21.11 -25.08 13.86
C VAL A 12 -20.12 -25.43 14.97
N THR A 13 -19.14 -26.27 14.64
CA THR A 13 -18.09 -26.76 15.53
C THR A 13 -16.99 -25.69 15.77
N PRO A 14 -16.16 -25.84 16.81
CA PRO A 14 -15.10 -24.89 17.21
C PRO A 14 -13.78 -24.82 16.40
N PRO A 15 -13.50 -25.58 15.30
CA PRO A 15 -12.14 -25.60 14.73
C PRO A 15 -11.76 -24.35 13.92
N LEU A 16 -12.70 -23.49 13.52
CA LEU A 16 -12.40 -22.27 12.74
C LEU A 16 -11.71 -21.17 13.56
N LEU A 17 -11.99 -21.08 14.86
CA LEU A 17 -11.38 -20.09 15.75
C LEU A 17 -9.90 -20.43 16.05
N ILE A 18 -9.58 -21.72 16.12
CA ILE A 18 -8.23 -22.23 16.39
C ILE A 18 -7.32 -22.04 15.18
N ALA A 19 -7.85 -22.22 13.96
CA ALA A 19 -7.11 -21.96 12.71
C ALA A 19 -6.73 -20.47 12.55
N PHE A 20 -7.61 -19.56 13.00
CA PHE A 20 -7.37 -18.11 12.92
C PHE A 20 -6.27 -17.65 13.90
N LEU A 21 -6.26 -18.20 15.11
CA LEU A 21 -5.25 -17.91 16.13
C LEU A 21 -3.88 -18.50 15.78
N ALA A 22 -3.84 -19.69 15.15
CA ALA A 22 -2.60 -20.30 14.66
C ALA A 22 -1.97 -19.50 13.50
N GLY A 23 -2.79 -18.91 12.62
CA GLY A 23 -2.33 -18.02 11.56
C GLY A 23 -1.65 -16.75 12.11
N ALA A 24 -2.28 -16.09 13.08
CA ALA A 24 -1.75 -14.87 13.69
C ALA A 24 -0.43 -15.09 14.46
N ALA A 25 -0.28 -16.24 15.12
CA ALA A 25 0.95 -16.59 15.84
C ALA A 25 2.13 -16.85 14.89
N LEU A 26 1.90 -17.47 13.73
CA LEU A 26 2.95 -17.72 12.72
C LEU A 26 3.44 -16.42 12.07
N THR A 27 2.54 -15.46 11.86
CA THR A 27 2.87 -14.12 11.32
C THR A 27 3.68 -13.29 12.32
N ALA A 28 3.39 -13.40 13.63
CA ALA A 28 4.15 -12.72 14.67
C ALA A 28 5.60 -13.28 14.82
N LEU A 29 5.80 -14.58 14.56
CA LEU A 29 7.11 -15.23 14.67
C LEU A 29 8.04 -14.88 13.49
N THR A 30 7.49 -14.69 12.29
CA THR A 30 8.27 -14.36 11.08
C THR A 30 8.84 -12.93 11.11
N TYR A 31 8.23 -12.02 11.88
CA TYR A 31 8.66 -10.63 12.00
C TYR A 31 9.46 -10.29 13.27
N ARG A 32 9.89 -11.29 14.07
CA ARG A 32 10.79 -11.12 15.24
C ARG A 32 10.35 -10.04 16.25
N VAL A 33 9.07 -9.96 16.59
CA VAL A 33 8.57 -8.87 17.46
C VAL A 33 8.63 -9.16 18.97
N LEU A 34 8.94 -10.37 19.45
CA LEU A 34 9.12 -10.58 20.92
C LEU A 34 10.18 -11.65 21.28
N PRO A 35 10.91 -11.47 22.41
CA PRO A 35 11.73 -12.53 22.99
C PRO A 35 10.82 -13.54 23.70
N VAL A 36 10.59 -14.68 23.06
CA VAL A 36 9.78 -15.77 23.61
C VAL A 36 10.69 -16.67 24.43
N GLY A 37 10.44 -16.77 25.74
CA GLY A 37 11.19 -17.66 26.63
C GLY A 37 11.03 -19.15 26.26
N PRO A 38 11.95 -20.02 26.70
CA PRO A 38 12.01 -21.42 26.26
C PRO A 38 10.73 -22.22 26.54
N ALA A 39 9.97 -21.89 27.59
CA ALA A 39 8.69 -22.54 27.90
C ALA A 39 7.58 -22.23 26.87
N ALA A 40 7.51 -21.00 26.37
CA ALA A 40 6.53 -20.58 25.38
C ALA A 40 6.89 -21.10 23.97
N MET A 41 8.18 -21.31 23.70
CA MET A 41 8.66 -21.95 22.48
C MET A 41 8.31 -23.45 22.45
N THR A 42 8.41 -24.15 23.59
CA THR A 42 8.00 -25.56 23.71
C THR A 42 6.49 -25.75 23.51
N LEU A 43 5.67 -24.83 24.05
CA LEU A 43 4.21 -24.88 23.89
C LEU A 43 3.78 -24.63 22.43
N LEU A 44 4.43 -23.70 21.74
CA LEU A 44 4.18 -23.41 20.32
C LEU A 44 4.64 -24.54 19.40
N VAL A 45 5.77 -25.19 19.69
CA VAL A 45 6.24 -26.37 18.95
C VAL A 45 5.31 -27.57 19.16
N ALA A 46 4.79 -27.78 20.37
CA ALA A 46 3.80 -28.81 20.65
C ALA A 46 2.47 -28.57 19.89
N LEU A 47 2.00 -27.31 19.83
CA LEU A 47 0.82 -26.91 19.07
C LEU A 47 1.00 -27.07 17.55
N ALA A 48 2.20 -26.78 17.03
CA ALA A 48 2.53 -26.97 15.62
C ALA A 48 2.62 -28.46 15.24
N LEU A 49 3.20 -29.30 16.10
CA LEU A 49 3.27 -30.76 15.92
C LEU A 49 1.88 -31.41 15.98
N ALA A 50 1.01 -30.96 16.89
CA ALA A 50 -0.37 -31.42 16.96
C ALA A 50 -1.16 -31.08 15.69
N CYS A 51 -0.98 -29.88 15.13
CA CYS A 51 -1.59 -29.50 13.85
C CYS A 51 -1.04 -30.32 12.67
N TRP A 52 0.26 -30.64 12.67
CA TRP A 52 0.89 -31.44 11.62
C TRP A 52 0.40 -32.90 11.60
N VAL A 53 0.19 -33.51 12.77
CA VAL A 53 -0.32 -34.89 12.89
C VAL A 53 -1.78 -34.99 12.42
N VAL A 54 -2.60 -33.96 12.68
CA VAL A 54 -4.00 -33.91 12.23
C VAL A 54 -4.10 -33.71 10.72
N TYR A 55 -3.20 -32.94 10.10
CA TYR A 55 -3.24 -32.65 8.66
C TYR A 55 -2.64 -33.74 7.75
N LYS A 56 -1.88 -34.71 8.28
CA LYS A 56 -1.16 -35.70 7.46
C LYS A 56 -1.73 -37.12 7.44
N ARG A 57 -2.96 -37.37 7.91
CA ARG A 57 -3.62 -38.65 7.64
C ARG A 57 -4.32 -38.61 6.27
N PRO A 58 -3.88 -39.40 5.26
CA PRO A 58 -4.62 -39.54 4.03
C PRO A 58 -5.88 -40.37 4.29
N PHE A 59 -7.02 -39.84 3.86
CA PHE A 59 -8.26 -40.58 3.71
C PHE A 59 -8.05 -41.65 2.63
N ARG A 60 -7.85 -42.91 3.03
CA ARG A 60 -8.09 -44.08 2.17
C ARG A 60 -9.20 -44.88 2.80
N GLY A 61 -10.32 -44.95 2.10
CA GLY A 61 -11.43 -45.80 2.47
C GLY A 61 -11.07 -47.27 2.28
N GLU A 62 -11.45 -48.08 3.25
CA GLU A 62 -11.82 -49.48 3.06
C GLU A 62 -12.66 -49.92 4.26
N SER A 63 -13.87 -50.36 3.92
CA SER A 63 -14.77 -51.31 4.58
C SER A 63 -14.49 -51.70 6.04
N ALA A 64 -15.45 -51.38 6.90
CA ALA A 64 -15.62 -52.01 8.20
C ALA A 64 -15.90 -53.52 8.04
N THR A 65 -15.03 -54.37 8.60
CA THR A 65 -15.42 -55.63 9.25
C THR A 65 -14.29 -56.11 10.17
N ARG A 66 -14.33 -55.73 11.45
CA ARG A 66 -14.21 -56.67 12.58
C ARG A 66 -14.41 -55.92 13.90
N VAL A 67 -15.50 -56.26 14.58
CA VAL A 67 -15.65 -56.02 16.02
C VAL A 67 -14.73 -57.00 16.75
N MET A 68 -13.92 -56.50 17.67
CA MET A 68 -13.44 -57.24 18.83
C MET A 68 -13.70 -56.36 20.05
N PRO A 69 -14.37 -56.84 21.11
CA PRO A 69 -14.51 -56.09 22.35
C PRO A 69 -13.17 -56.15 23.09
N SER A 70 -12.61 -54.99 23.45
CA SER A 70 -11.59 -54.93 24.49
C SER A 70 -12.21 -54.24 25.70
N ASP A 71 -12.67 -55.10 26.59
CA ASP A 71 -13.16 -54.88 27.93
C ASP A 71 -12.22 -53.89 28.65
N GLY A 72 -12.78 -52.76 29.10
CA GLY A 72 -12.07 -51.61 29.65
C GLY A 72 -11.42 -51.84 31.01
N THR A 73 -10.57 -52.85 31.14
CA THR A 73 -9.88 -53.21 32.40
C THR A 73 -8.38 -53.45 32.20
N GLY A 74 -7.72 -52.66 31.35
CA GLY A 74 -6.27 -52.55 31.32
C GLY A 74 -5.79 -51.30 32.09
N PRO A 75 -4.62 -51.32 32.75
CA PRO A 75 -4.06 -50.12 33.37
C PRO A 75 -3.78 -49.09 32.27
N LYS A 76 -4.35 -47.89 32.41
CA LYS A 76 -4.11 -46.78 31.48
C LYS A 76 -2.60 -46.56 31.36
N THR A 77 -2.12 -46.41 30.14
CA THR A 77 -0.72 -46.05 29.95
C THR A 77 -0.46 -44.65 30.52
N PRO A 78 0.76 -44.30 30.96
CA PRO A 78 1.09 -42.95 31.42
C PRO A 78 0.73 -41.85 30.41
N PHE A 79 0.62 -42.21 29.13
CA PHE A 79 0.22 -41.34 28.04
C PHE A 79 -1.29 -41.03 28.01
N GLU A 80 -2.13 -41.97 28.42
CA GLU A 80 -3.58 -41.81 28.48
C GLU A 80 -4.04 -40.99 29.70
N GLU A 81 -3.23 -40.94 30.77
CA GLU A 81 -3.46 -40.04 31.91
C GLU A 81 -3.05 -38.60 31.63
N VAL A 82 -1.98 -38.37 30.85
CA VAL A 82 -1.50 -37.02 30.49
C VAL A 82 -2.44 -36.33 29.48
N LEU A 83 -3.08 -37.08 28.58
CA LEU A 83 -4.11 -36.55 27.67
C LEU A 83 -5.48 -36.36 28.32
N ALA A 84 -5.74 -37.04 29.45
CA ALA A 84 -6.96 -36.88 30.25
C ALA A 84 -6.83 -35.81 31.34
N ALA A 85 -5.63 -35.27 31.58
CA ALA A 85 -5.42 -34.17 32.50
C ALA A 85 -5.91 -32.85 31.86
N PRO A 86 -6.78 -32.06 32.53
CA PRO A 86 -7.14 -30.74 32.04
C PRO A 86 -5.87 -29.90 31.87
N MET A 87 -5.67 -29.34 30.68
CA MET A 87 -4.56 -28.40 30.43
C MET A 87 -4.65 -27.26 31.45
N PRO A 88 -3.59 -26.99 32.25
CA PRO A 88 -3.62 -25.90 33.21
C PRO A 88 -3.83 -24.58 32.47
N GLY A 89 -4.92 -23.86 32.79
CA GLY A 89 -5.23 -22.54 32.23
C GLY A 89 -6.60 -22.36 31.59
N GLN A 90 -7.47 -23.38 31.51
CA GLN A 90 -8.85 -23.19 31.05
C GLN A 90 -9.67 -22.23 31.93
N ASP A 91 -9.31 -22.07 33.21
CA ASP A 91 -9.96 -21.15 34.16
C ASP A 91 -9.72 -19.67 33.81
N ILE A 92 -8.67 -19.34 33.06
CA ILE A 92 -8.32 -17.94 32.75
C ILE A 92 -9.30 -17.32 31.75
N VAL A 93 -9.83 -18.11 30.82
CA VAL A 93 -10.81 -17.64 29.81
C VAL A 93 -12.13 -17.24 30.46
N HIS A 94 -12.47 -17.88 31.58
CA HIS A 94 -13.66 -17.58 32.39
C HIS A 94 -13.37 -16.60 33.55
N ALA A 95 -12.12 -16.16 33.70
CA ALA A 95 -11.76 -15.23 34.76
C ALA A 95 -12.49 -13.89 34.58
N PRO A 96 -13.06 -13.30 35.66
CA PRO A 96 -13.63 -11.97 35.61
C PRO A 96 -12.61 -10.97 35.02
N GLY A 97 -13.00 -10.27 33.96
CA GLY A 97 -12.16 -9.27 33.31
C GLY A 97 -11.28 -9.77 32.14
N PHE A 98 -11.22 -11.08 31.86
CA PHE A 98 -10.44 -11.62 30.73
C PHE A 98 -10.83 -10.98 29.39
N LEU A 99 -12.12 -10.98 29.05
CA LEU A 99 -12.61 -10.37 27.81
C LEU A 99 -12.25 -8.88 27.71
N SER A 100 -12.38 -8.15 28.83
CA SER A 100 -12.02 -6.73 28.91
C SER A 100 -10.53 -6.52 28.62
N ALA A 101 -9.66 -7.34 29.22
CA ALA A 101 -8.22 -7.29 28.96
C ALA A 101 -7.89 -7.58 27.49
N VAL A 102 -8.54 -8.58 26.88
CA VAL A 102 -8.32 -8.94 25.47
C VAL A 102 -8.74 -7.82 24.53
N ILE A 103 -9.95 -7.26 24.67
CA ILE A 103 -10.42 -6.18 23.78
C ILE A 103 -9.64 -4.88 23.97
N ASN A 104 -9.13 -4.62 25.18
CA ASN A 104 -8.31 -3.43 25.46
C ASN A 104 -6.87 -3.56 24.96
N ALA A 105 -6.37 -4.78 24.76
CA ALA A 105 -5.09 -5.01 24.10
C ALA A 105 -5.14 -4.70 22.59
N VAL A 106 -6.33 -4.65 21.98
CA VAL A 106 -6.48 -4.24 20.58
C VAL A 106 -6.36 -2.72 20.47
N PRO A 107 -5.43 -2.20 19.64
CA PRO A 107 -5.22 -0.75 19.53
C PRO A 107 -6.40 0.03 18.95
N GLY A 108 -7.16 -0.60 18.04
CA GLY A 108 -8.29 0.02 17.35
C GLY A 108 -9.56 0.08 18.23
N PRO A 109 -10.46 1.04 17.99
CA PRO A 109 -11.75 1.09 18.66
C PRO A 109 -12.59 -0.17 18.40
N ILE A 110 -13.09 -0.76 19.50
CA ILE A 110 -14.02 -1.89 19.47
C ILE A 110 -15.26 -1.50 20.29
N PHE A 111 -16.43 -1.75 19.71
CA PHE A 111 -17.72 -1.60 20.38
C PHE A 111 -18.61 -2.83 20.17
N VAL A 112 -19.53 -3.03 21.11
CA VAL A 112 -20.61 -4.01 20.99
C VAL A 112 -21.93 -3.32 21.29
N LYS A 113 -22.95 -3.55 20.47
CA LYS A 113 -24.32 -3.06 20.66
C LYS A 113 -25.32 -4.19 20.86
N ASP A 114 -26.38 -3.90 21.63
CA ASP A 114 -27.58 -4.74 21.70
C ASP A 114 -28.53 -4.49 20.51
N GLU A 115 -29.62 -5.27 20.42
CA GLU A 115 -30.65 -5.09 19.36
C GLU A 115 -31.39 -3.75 19.43
N ALA A 116 -31.27 -3.01 20.54
CA ALA A 116 -31.80 -1.65 20.66
C ALA A 116 -30.75 -0.58 20.29
N HIS A 117 -29.63 -0.99 19.67
CA HIS A 117 -28.51 -0.15 19.26
C HIS A 117 -27.80 0.57 20.40
N ARG A 118 -27.92 0.07 21.63
CA ARG A 118 -27.20 0.64 22.78
C ARG A 118 -25.83 0.00 22.91
N TRP A 119 -24.79 0.79 23.16
CA TRP A 119 -23.46 0.26 23.45
C TRP A 119 -23.46 -0.49 24.78
N ILE A 120 -23.10 -1.78 24.74
CA ILE A 120 -23.04 -2.67 25.91
C ILE A 120 -21.59 -3.04 26.29
N VAL A 121 -20.66 -2.98 25.34
CA VAL A 121 -19.22 -3.17 25.59
C VAL A 121 -18.42 -2.19 24.75
N LEU A 122 -17.38 -1.60 25.35
CA LEU A 122 -16.47 -0.66 24.70
C LEU A 122 -15.05 -0.91 25.22
N ASN A 123 -14.09 -1.01 24.31
CA ASN A 123 -12.68 -1.01 24.73
C ASN A 123 -12.19 0.43 25.03
N ASP A 124 -11.01 0.54 25.65
CA ASP A 124 -10.44 1.84 26.03
C ASP A 124 -10.12 2.69 24.79
N ALA A 125 -9.76 2.06 23.67
CA ALA A 125 -9.52 2.76 22.41
C ALA A 125 -10.79 3.45 21.91
N MET A 126 -11.96 2.81 22.01
CA MET A 126 -13.24 3.41 21.67
C MET A 126 -13.61 4.58 22.58
N CYS A 127 -13.34 4.48 23.88
CA CYS A 127 -13.57 5.58 24.81
C CYS A 127 -12.69 6.80 24.49
N ARG A 128 -11.40 6.57 24.16
CA ARG A 128 -10.47 7.61 23.70
C ARG A 128 -10.92 8.23 22.38
N PHE A 129 -11.32 7.39 21.43
CA PHE A 129 -11.81 7.83 20.12
C PHE A 129 -13.06 8.71 20.21
N MET A 130 -14.01 8.33 21.07
CA MET A 130 -15.21 9.13 21.36
C MET A 130 -14.92 10.38 22.22
N GLY A 131 -13.76 10.45 22.88
CA GLY A 131 -13.44 11.52 23.83
C GLY A 131 -14.36 11.57 25.06
N GLN A 132 -14.99 10.45 25.43
CA GLN A 132 -15.96 10.37 26.53
C GLN A 132 -15.62 9.22 27.48
N PRO A 133 -15.91 9.37 28.79
CA PRO A 133 -15.73 8.28 29.74
C PRO A 133 -16.72 7.12 29.44
N ARG A 134 -16.27 5.89 29.70
CA ARG A 134 -17.03 4.65 29.41
C ARG A 134 -18.43 4.69 30.02
N GLU A 135 -18.57 5.20 31.23
CA GLU A 135 -19.81 5.26 32.01
C GLU A 135 -20.87 6.15 31.34
N ARG A 136 -20.44 7.14 30.56
CA ARG A 136 -21.34 8.02 29.80
C ARG A 136 -21.81 7.36 28.51
N LEU A 137 -20.98 6.52 27.91
CA LEU A 137 -21.25 5.84 26.64
C LEU A 137 -22.12 4.60 26.83
N LEU A 138 -21.87 3.79 27.87
CA LEU A 138 -22.61 2.54 28.07
C LEU A 138 -24.12 2.77 28.24
N GLY A 139 -24.92 1.96 27.55
CA GLY A 139 -26.38 2.04 27.53
C GLY A 139 -26.95 3.15 26.62
N LYS A 140 -26.10 3.93 25.96
CA LYS A 140 -26.50 4.98 25.01
C LYS A 140 -26.35 4.54 23.57
N THR A 141 -26.90 5.33 22.66
CA THR A 141 -26.92 5.10 21.21
C THR A 141 -26.09 6.16 20.50
N ASP A 142 -25.81 5.97 19.20
CA ASP A 142 -25.05 6.98 18.43
C ASP A 142 -25.81 8.34 18.40
N HIS A 143 -27.14 8.33 18.41
CA HIS A 143 -27.96 9.56 18.42
C HIS A 143 -27.75 10.43 19.67
N ASP A 144 -27.17 9.89 20.73
CA ASP A 144 -26.86 10.66 21.94
C ASP A 144 -25.56 11.49 21.80
N PHE A 145 -24.73 11.22 20.80
CA PHE A 145 -23.37 11.80 20.67
C PHE A 145 -23.05 12.37 19.30
N PHE A 146 -23.68 11.89 18.23
CA PHE A 146 -23.37 12.26 16.85
C PHE A 146 -24.49 13.13 16.25
N PRO A 147 -24.18 13.94 15.21
CA PRO A 147 -25.22 14.58 14.41
C PRO A 147 -26.25 13.58 13.90
N LYS A 148 -27.52 14.01 13.81
CA LYS A 148 -28.63 13.12 13.46
C LYS A 148 -28.38 12.40 12.14
N GLU A 149 -27.84 13.10 11.15
CA GLU A 149 -27.55 12.57 9.82
C GLU A 149 -26.51 11.44 9.88
N GLU A 150 -25.43 11.62 10.67
CA GLU A 150 -24.40 10.60 10.86
C GLU A 150 -24.96 9.39 11.63
N ALA A 151 -25.69 9.65 12.72
CA ALA A 151 -26.28 8.61 13.55
C ALA A 151 -27.33 7.77 12.81
N ASP A 152 -28.13 8.40 11.94
CA ASP A 152 -29.11 7.73 11.07
C ASP A 152 -28.41 6.77 10.10
N VAL A 153 -27.26 7.16 9.53
CA VAL A 153 -26.44 6.28 8.67
C VAL A 153 -25.91 5.08 9.47
N PHE A 154 -25.35 5.31 10.66
CA PHE A 154 -24.83 4.21 11.49
C PHE A 154 -25.91 3.21 11.86
N ARG A 155 -27.11 3.69 12.21
CA ARG A 155 -28.26 2.85 12.55
C ARG A 155 -28.73 2.00 11.38
N ALA A 156 -28.88 2.60 10.20
CA ALA A 156 -29.27 1.86 8.99
C ALA A 156 -28.27 0.73 8.69
N LYS A 157 -26.97 0.99 8.88
CA LYS A 157 -25.92 -0.03 8.70
C LYS A 157 -25.92 -1.10 9.77
N ASP A 158 -26.22 -0.75 11.02
CA ASP A 158 -26.41 -1.75 12.08
C ASP A 158 -27.63 -2.65 11.77
N GLU A 159 -28.73 -2.09 11.27
CA GLU A 159 -29.93 -2.83 10.86
C GLU A 159 -29.65 -3.81 9.70
N GLU A 160 -28.86 -3.39 8.69
CA GLU A 160 -28.40 -4.27 7.61
C GLU A 160 -27.63 -5.49 8.15
N VAL A 161 -26.77 -5.28 9.15
CA VAL A 161 -25.98 -6.35 9.78
C VAL A 161 -26.88 -7.32 10.56
N PHE A 162 -27.86 -6.79 11.32
CA PHE A 162 -28.82 -7.61 12.05
C PHE A 162 -29.77 -8.38 11.11
N ALA A 163 -30.04 -7.86 9.92
CA ALA A 163 -30.91 -8.50 8.93
C ALA A 163 -30.20 -9.58 8.10
N SER A 164 -28.91 -9.37 7.77
CA SER A 164 -28.17 -10.23 6.86
C SER A 164 -27.39 -11.37 7.54
N ASP A 165 -27.22 -11.34 8.86
CA ASP A 165 -26.36 -12.24 9.66
C ASP A 165 -24.90 -12.35 9.15
N GLY A 166 -24.50 -11.49 8.20
CA GLY A 166 -23.19 -11.47 7.56
C GLY A 166 -22.32 -10.28 8.00
N PRO A 167 -20.98 -10.34 7.77
CA PRO A 167 -20.10 -9.23 8.04
C PRO A 167 -20.37 -8.07 7.06
N ASN A 168 -20.41 -6.85 7.57
CA ASN A 168 -20.56 -5.63 6.80
C ASN A 168 -19.31 -4.75 6.97
N VAL A 169 -18.82 -4.17 5.88
CA VAL A 169 -17.68 -3.26 5.86
C VAL A 169 -18.12 -1.97 5.19
N ASN A 170 -18.07 -0.86 5.91
CA ASN A 170 -18.44 0.45 5.39
C ASN A 170 -17.33 1.48 5.62
N ASP A 171 -17.17 2.35 4.63
CA ASP A 171 -16.42 3.60 4.73
C ASP A 171 -17.41 4.72 5.07
N GLU A 172 -17.21 5.38 6.21
CA GLU A 172 -18.11 6.38 6.76
C GLU A 172 -17.31 7.57 7.27
N SER A 173 -17.96 8.74 7.39
CA SER A 173 -17.37 9.91 8.04
C SER A 173 -17.89 10.00 9.47
N PHE A 174 -17.00 10.37 10.38
CA PHE A 174 -17.31 10.62 11.79
C PHE A 174 -16.80 11.99 12.19
N THR A 175 -17.63 12.80 12.84
CA THR A 175 -17.19 14.06 13.44
C THR A 175 -16.90 13.89 14.93
N ASP A 176 -15.66 14.12 15.35
CA ASP A 176 -15.24 13.99 16.75
C ASP A 176 -15.77 15.11 17.67
N ALA A 177 -15.51 14.97 18.97
CA ALA A 177 -15.95 15.94 19.98
C ALA A 177 -15.35 17.35 19.81
N ASN A 178 -14.30 17.51 19.00
CA ASN A 178 -13.69 18.81 18.68
C ASN A 178 -14.22 19.38 17.34
N GLY A 179 -15.17 18.69 16.68
CA GLY A 179 -15.71 19.08 15.39
C GLY A 179 -14.84 18.70 14.20
N VAL A 180 -13.84 17.84 14.37
CA VAL A 180 -12.99 17.38 13.27
C VAL A 180 -13.62 16.14 12.63
N THR A 181 -13.86 16.20 11.32
CA THR A 181 -14.34 15.04 10.55
C THR A 181 -13.18 14.11 10.20
N HIS A 182 -13.36 12.85 10.56
CA HIS A 182 -12.48 11.72 10.28
C HIS A 182 -13.13 10.78 9.26
N TRP A 183 -12.31 10.16 8.43
CA TRP A 183 -12.72 9.06 7.56
C TRP A 183 -12.44 7.75 8.27
N ILE A 184 -13.49 6.96 8.52
CA ILE A 184 -13.38 5.70 9.21
C ILE A 184 -13.86 4.54 8.33
N MET A 185 -13.19 3.40 8.45
CA MET A 185 -13.73 2.12 8.00
C MET A 185 -14.25 1.36 9.22
N THR A 186 -15.53 1.05 9.22
CA THR A 186 -16.15 0.22 10.26
C THR A 186 -16.44 -1.16 9.71
N ARG A 187 -15.96 -2.20 10.41
CA ARG A 187 -16.36 -3.58 10.15
C ARG A 187 -17.29 -4.05 11.25
N LYS A 188 -18.46 -4.54 10.88
CA LYS A 188 -19.52 -4.96 11.79
C LYS A 188 -19.89 -6.42 11.54
N ALA A 189 -20.16 -7.17 12.60
CA ALA A 189 -20.68 -8.52 12.51
C ALA A 189 -21.79 -8.76 13.54
N CYS A 190 -22.84 -9.46 13.13
CA CYS A 190 -23.87 -9.95 14.02
C CYS A 190 -23.38 -11.23 14.72
N CYS A 191 -23.64 -11.37 16.02
CA CYS A 191 -23.36 -12.57 16.79
C CYS A 191 -24.60 -12.93 17.63
N ARG A 192 -24.96 -14.22 17.69
CA ARG A 192 -26.01 -14.72 18.59
C ARG A 192 -25.38 -15.28 19.86
N LEU A 193 -25.83 -14.78 21.01
CA LEU A 193 -25.44 -15.27 22.31
C LEU A 193 -26.27 -16.51 22.71
N PRO A 194 -25.77 -17.34 23.66
CA PRO A 194 -26.58 -18.35 24.31
C PRO A 194 -27.84 -17.71 24.93
N GLY A 195 -29.03 -18.16 24.52
CA GLY A 195 -30.31 -17.53 24.88
C GLY A 195 -31.00 -16.78 23.73
N GLY A 196 -30.38 -16.73 22.55
CA GLY A 196 -31.02 -16.23 21.31
C GLY A 196 -30.91 -14.72 21.10
N GLN A 197 -30.37 -13.97 22.06
CA GLN A 197 -30.11 -12.54 21.94
C GLN A 197 -29.04 -12.28 20.87
N ARG A 198 -29.30 -11.33 19.96
CA ARG A 198 -28.29 -10.86 19.01
C ARG A 198 -27.55 -9.65 19.55
N ILE A 199 -26.27 -9.61 19.23
CA ILE A 199 -25.39 -8.47 19.47
C ILE A 199 -24.67 -8.13 18.17
N LEU A 200 -24.30 -6.87 18.02
CA LEU A 200 -23.45 -6.40 16.94
C LEU A 200 -22.09 -6.06 17.49
N VAL A 201 -21.03 -6.59 16.89
CA VAL A 201 -19.64 -6.25 17.22
C VAL A 201 -19.09 -5.39 16.09
N GLY A 202 -18.58 -4.21 16.42
CA GLY A 202 -17.97 -3.28 15.49
C GLY A 202 -16.51 -3.01 15.82
N VAL A 203 -15.67 -2.95 14.79
CA VAL A 203 -14.30 -2.45 14.88
C VAL A 203 -14.12 -1.29 13.92
N ILE A 204 -13.46 -0.23 14.38
CA ILE A 204 -13.23 0.99 13.60
C ILE A 204 -11.74 1.09 13.26
N THR A 205 -11.45 1.49 12.03
CA THR A 205 -10.10 1.89 11.59
C THR A 205 -10.18 3.32 11.09
N ASP A 206 -9.42 4.23 11.70
CA ASP A 206 -9.25 5.58 11.19
C ASP A 206 -8.37 5.56 9.94
N MET A 207 -8.92 6.02 8.83
CA MET A 207 -8.27 6.10 7.52
C MET A 207 -8.00 7.55 7.10
N THR A 208 -8.18 8.52 8.00
CA THR A 208 -8.03 9.94 7.70
C THR A 208 -6.62 10.29 7.24
N GLU A 209 -5.62 9.88 8.01
CA GLU A 209 -4.21 10.15 7.68
C GLU A 209 -3.81 9.44 6.38
N HIS A 210 -4.23 8.18 6.22
CA HIS A 210 -3.97 7.42 5.01
C HIS A 210 -4.54 8.12 3.77
N ARG A 211 -5.82 8.52 3.82
CA ARG A 211 -6.46 9.24 2.71
C ARG A 211 -5.83 10.61 2.45
N ARG A 212 -5.43 11.34 3.50
CA ARG A 212 -4.72 12.63 3.35
C ARG A 212 -3.36 12.46 2.68
N ASN A 213 -2.59 11.45 3.08
CA ASN A 213 -1.29 11.15 2.48
C ASN A 213 -1.44 10.72 1.02
N ASP A 214 -2.41 9.85 0.72
CA ASP A 214 -2.70 9.41 -0.65
C ASP A 214 -3.16 10.56 -1.54
N GLN A 215 -3.95 11.49 -1.00
CA GLN A 215 -4.39 12.68 -1.71
C GLN A 215 -3.23 13.64 -1.97
N ALA A 216 -2.40 13.91 -0.95
CA ALA A 216 -1.22 14.76 -1.08
C ALA A 216 -0.21 14.18 -2.09
N LEU A 217 -0.02 12.86 -2.10
CA LEU A 217 0.80 12.17 -3.09
C LEU A 217 0.23 12.37 -4.50
N ARG A 218 -1.06 12.10 -4.71
CA ARG A 218 -1.73 12.29 -6.00
C ARG A 218 -1.65 13.73 -6.50
N GLU A 219 -1.85 14.71 -5.63
CA GLU A 219 -1.72 16.14 -5.99
C GLU A 219 -0.29 16.51 -6.37
N SER A 220 0.70 15.95 -5.65
CA SER A 220 2.12 16.15 -5.97
C SER A 220 2.47 15.54 -7.33
N GLU A 221 2.01 14.31 -7.61
CA GLU A 221 2.21 13.63 -8.89
C GLU A 221 1.56 14.40 -10.05
N GLN A 222 0.30 14.85 -9.88
CA GLN A 222 -0.39 15.66 -10.88
C GLN A 222 0.32 16.98 -11.15
N ARG A 223 0.79 17.66 -10.09
CA ARG A 223 1.56 18.91 -10.23
C ARG A 223 2.86 18.67 -10.98
N MET A 224 3.61 17.63 -10.63
CA MET A 224 4.85 17.27 -11.32
C MET A 224 4.60 16.95 -12.78
N ARG A 225 3.56 16.19 -13.10
CA ARG A 225 3.17 15.85 -14.47
C ARG A 225 2.81 17.09 -15.28
N ALA A 226 2.01 17.99 -14.72
CA ALA A 226 1.62 19.24 -15.37
C ALA A 226 2.84 20.14 -15.67
N LEU A 227 3.80 20.20 -14.74
CA LEU A 227 5.06 20.94 -14.96
C LEU A 227 5.86 20.32 -16.11
N LEU A 228 6.08 19.00 -16.09
CA LEU A 228 6.85 18.32 -17.13
C LEU A 228 6.19 18.42 -18.51
N ASP A 229 4.87 18.25 -18.61
CA ASP A 229 4.13 18.30 -19.87
C ASP A 229 3.93 19.72 -20.41
N GLY A 230 4.02 20.73 -19.56
CA GLY A 230 4.01 22.13 -19.96
C GLY A 230 5.35 22.65 -20.49
N MET A 231 6.45 21.90 -20.33
CA MET A 231 7.77 22.31 -20.79
C MET A 231 7.93 22.07 -22.31
N PRO A 232 8.45 23.06 -23.07
CA PRO A 232 8.77 22.86 -24.48
C PRO A 232 10.01 21.96 -24.66
N ASP A 233 10.84 21.86 -23.63
CA ASP A 233 11.99 20.97 -23.63
C ASP A 233 11.54 19.52 -23.54
N ARG A 234 12.27 18.65 -24.25
CA ARG A 234 12.06 17.21 -24.20
C ARG A 234 12.70 16.65 -22.94
N VAL A 235 11.95 15.90 -22.14
CA VAL A 235 12.44 15.31 -20.88
C VAL A 235 12.18 13.81 -20.88
N TRP A 236 13.19 13.02 -20.50
CA TRP A 236 13.07 11.58 -20.35
C TRP A 236 13.80 11.06 -19.12
N LEU A 237 13.31 9.94 -18.61
CA LEU A 237 13.89 9.18 -17.51
C LEU A 237 14.20 7.77 -18.00
N LYS A 238 15.39 7.25 -17.66
CA LYS A 238 15.75 5.86 -17.92
C LYS A 238 16.22 5.15 -16.66
N ASP A 239 15.95 3.86 -16.58
CA ASP A 239 16.51 2.98 -15.55
C ASP A 239 17.99 2.65 -15.82
N GLN A 240 18.61 1.90 -14.91
CA GLN A 240 19.99 1.42 -15.04
C GLN A 240 20.24 0.56 -16.29
N THR A 241 19.19 -0.05 -16.85
CA THR A 241 19.28 -0.88 -18.06
C THR A 241 19.07 -0.07 -19.35
N GLY A 242 18.82 1.24 -19.22
CA GLY A 242 18.60 2.14 -20.34
C GLY A 242 17.18 2.08 -20.91
N ARG A 243 16.22 1.51 -20.18
CA ARG A 243 14.80 1.51 -20.55
C ARG A 243 14.13 2.80 -20.11
N TYR A 244 13.26 3.35 -20.96
CA TYR A 244 12.49 4.54 -20.63
C TYR A 244 11.49 4.24 -19.50
N ILE A 245 11.60 4.93 -18.37
CA ILE A 245 10.65 4.85 -17.25
C ILE A 245 9.56 5.92 -17.38
N ASP A 246 9.94 7.12 -17.84
CA ASP A 246 9.02 8.23 -18.02
C ASP A 246 9.51 9.15 -19.15
N ILE A 247 8.57 9.82 -19.80
CA ILE A 247 8.81 10.85 -20.80
C ILE A 247 7.75 11.95 -20.65
N ASN A 248 8.11 13.20 -20.92
CA ASN A 248 7.12 14.28 -21.01
C ASN A 248 6.44 14.32 -22.38
N ARG A 249 5.37 15.11 -22.50
CA ARG A 249 4.62 15.32 -23.74
C ARG A 249 5.52 15.77 -24.91
N SER A 250 6.53 16.59 -24.66
CA SER A 250 7.43 17.07 -25.72
C SER A 250 8.32 15.96 -26.28
N GLU A 251 8.80 15.02 -25.45
CA GLU A 251 9.54 13.83 -25.93
C GLU A 251 8.60 12.85 -26.65
N GLU A 252 7.37 12.66 -26.17
CA GLU A 252 6.36 11.83 -26.84
C GLU A 252 6.06 12.34 -28.26
N LEU A 253 5.81 13.64 -28.40
CA LEU A 253 5.62 14.29 -29.72
C LEU A 253 6.84 14.13 -30.63
N ALA A 254 8.05 14.17 -30.07
CA ALA A 254 9.28 13.99 -30.82
C ALA A 254 9.51 12.54 -31.28
N PHE A 255 9.03 11.55 -30.53
CA PHE A 255 9.01 10.15 -30.97
C PHE A 255 7.91 9.88 -32.01
N GLY A 256 6.79 10.62 -31.95
CA GLY A 256 5.66 10.43 -32.85
C GLY A 256 4.82 9.19 -32.55
N ILE A 257 5.05 8.53 -31.41
CA ILE A 257 4.28 7.38 -30.91
C ILE A 257 3.87 7.63 -29.45
N PRO A 258 2.77 7.02 -28.98
CA PRO A 258 2.28 7.23 -27.62
C PRO A 258 3.32 6.84 -26.55
N ALA A 259 3.31 7.54 -25.42
CA ALA A 259 4.22 7.26 -24.31
C ALA A 259 4.13 5.79 -23.85
N SER A 260 2.92 5.21 -23.81
CA SER A 260 2.71 3.80 -23.49
C SER A 260 3.48 2.82 -24.38
N GLU A 261 3.82 3.22 -25.61
CA GLU A 261 4.63 2.42 -26.53
C GLU A 261 6.13 2.72 -26.43
N VAL A 262 6.53 3.80 -25.75
CA VAL A 262 7.93 4.15 -25.48
C VAL A 262 8.40 3.54 -24.16
N LEU A 263 7.54 3.56 -23.13
CA LEU A 263 7.90 3.09 -21.80
C LEU A 263 8.29 1.61 -21.81
N GLY A 264 9.34 1.29 -21.05
CA GLY A 264 9.93 -0.05 -20.96
C GLY A 264 10.83 -0.45 -22.12
N LYS A 265 10.85 0.30 -23.24
CA LYS A 265 11.75 0.03 -24.38
C LYS A 265 13.12 0.68 -24.18
N THR A 266 14.12 0.14 -24.85
CA THR A 266 15.45 0.75 -24.98
C THR A 266 15.52 1.65 -26.21
N VAL A 267 16.54 2.51 -26.29
CA VAL A 267 16.73 3.38 -27.47
C VAL A 267 16.96 2.58 -28.77
N PHE A 268 17.49 1.35 -28.68
CA PHE A 268 17.70 0.46 -29.84
C PHE A 268 16.40 -0.07 -30.44
N GLU A 269 15.34 -0.15 -29.63
CA GLU A 269 14.02 -0.57 -30.09
C GLU A 269 13.22 0.61 -30.70
N LEU A 270 13.71 1.84 -30.52
CA LEU A 270 12.99 3.07 -30.87
C LEU A 270 13.67 3.90 -31.95
N ARG A 271 14.96 3.69 -32.21
CA ARG A 271 15.76 4.50 -33.15
C ARG A 271 16.66 3.62 -34.03
N PRO A 272 17.08 4.11 -35.20
CA PRO A 272 18.10 3.47 -36.02
C PRO A 272 19.37 3.15 -35.22
N ALA A 273 20.02 2.04 -35.56
CA ALA A 273 21.09 1.45 -34.75
C ALA A 273 22.30 2.38 -34.53
N ASP A 274 22.65 3.18 -35.54
CA ASP A 274 23.74 4.17 -35.48
C ASP A 274 23.44 5.29 -34.46
N GLN A 275 22.23 5.84 -34.51
CA GLN A 275 21.78 6.87 -33.57
C GLN A 275 21.59 6.30 -32.16
N ALA A 276 21.04 5.09 -32.06
CA ALA A 276 20.84 4.39 -30.80
C ALA A 276 22.17 4.12 -30.10
N ALA A 277 23.20 3.67 -30.84
CA ALA A 277 24.53 3.41 -30.29
C ALA A 277 25.17 4.67 -29.70
N LEU A 278 25.08 5.81 -30.40
CA LEU A 278 25.60 7.09 -29.90
C LEU A 278 24.91 7.50 -28.58
N VAL A 279 23.58 7.50 -28.57
CA VAL A 279 22.80 7.88 -27.39
C VAL A 279 23.08 6.92 -26.23
N HIS A 280 23.14 5.62 -26.49
CA HIS A 280 23.43 4.61 -25.48
C HIS A 280 24.83 4.79 -24.88
N ALA A 281 25.85 5.06 -25.70
CA ALA A 281 27.21 5.29 -25.21
C ALA A 281 27.32 6.52 -24.29
N GLU A 282 26.62 7.61 -24.64
CA GLU A 282 26.50 8.79 -23.77
C GLU A 282 25.79 8.48 -22.45
N ASP A 283 24.67 7.75 -22.52
CA ASP A 283 23.89 7.34 -21.35
C ASP A 283 24.76 6.49 -20.41
N GLN A 284 25.49 5.52 -20.96
CA GLN A 284 26.42 4.68 -20.19
C GLN A 284 27.54 5.51 -19.56
N ARG A 285 28.10 6.50 -20.27
CA ARG A 285 29.14 7.35 -19.71
C ARG A 285 28.67 8.07 -18.45
N VAL A 286 27.47 8.66 -18.49
CA VAL A 286 26.87 9.36 -17.33
C VAL A 286 26.54 8.40 -16.20
N MET A 287 25.99 7.21 -16.52
CA MET A 287 25.67 6.22 -15.50
C MET A 287 26.91 5.66 -14.79
N HIS A 288 28.01 5.45 -15.52
CA HIS A 288 29.27 4.94 -14.98
C HIS A 288 30.07 6.01 -14.23
N SER A 289 30.17 7.23 -14.78
CA SER A 289 30.92 8.31 -14.11
C SER A 289 30.17 8.82 -12.88
N GLY A 290 28.84 8.77 -12.88
CA GLY A 290 28.03 9.45 -11.88
C GLY A 290 28.09 10.98 -11.99
N GLU A 291 28.60 11.51 -13.10
CA GLU A 291 28.74 12.94 -13.36
C GLU A 291 27.80 13.40 -14.47
N PRO A 292 27.19 14.59 -14.36
CA PRO A 292 26.38 15.16 -15.43
C PRO A 292 27.19 15.42 -16.71
N SER A 293 26.50 15.40 -17.85
CA SER A 293 27.05 15.74 -19.16
C SER A 293 26.15 16.73 -19.88
N ARG A 294 26.76 17.66 -20.63
CA ARG A 294 26.06 18.60 -21.51
C ARG A 294 26.71 18.60 -22.88
N THR A 295 25.92 18.58 -23.94
CA THR A 295 26.43 18.59 -25.31
C THR A 295 25.46 19.35 -26.22
N GLU A 296 25.99 20.33 -26.94
CA GLU A 296 25.31 20.95 -28.07
C GLU A 296 25.68 20.21 -29.35
N ARG A 297 24.68 19.76 -30.12
CA ARG A 297 24.91 19.04 -31.37
C ARG A 297 23.81 19.28 -32.37
N VAL A 298 24.11 18.97 -33.63
CA VAL A 298 23.11 18.93 -34.68
C VAL A 298 22.32 17.61 -34.58
N ALA A 299 21.01 17.70 -34.71
CA ALA A 299 20.07 16.58 -34.69
C ALA A 299 19.22 16.58 -35.97
N ASN A 300 18.36 15.56 -36.12
CA ASN A 300 17.44 15.43 -37.25
C ASN A 300 18.13 15.59 -38.61
N LEU A 301 19.21 14.84 -38.83
CA LEU A 301 19.97 14.84 -40.10
C LEU A 301 20.50 16.21 -40.55
N GLY A 302 20.76 17.14 -39.62
CA GLY A 302 21.31 18.46 -39.98
C GLY A 302 20.36 19.62 -39.75
N GLN A 303 19.08 19.35 -39.46
CA GLN A 303 18.04 20.38 -39.52
C GLN A 303 17.98 21.29 -38.28
N ASN A 304 18.27 20.74 -37.10
CA ASN A 304 18.08 21.47 -35.84
C ASN A 304 19.31 21.33 -34.92
N TRP A 305 19.57 22.36 -34.13
CA TRP A 305 20.53 22.31 -33.03
C TRP A 305 19.83 21.98 -31.73
N VAL A 306 20.39 21.02 -30.99
CA VAL A 306 19.91 20.64 -29.67
C VAL A 306 20.99 20.79 -28.62
N ASP A 307 20.60 21.31 -27.46
CA ASP A 307 21.39 21.31 -26.24
C ASP A 307 20.85 20.21 -25.32
N VAL A 308 21.67 19.18 -25.11
CA VAL A 308 21.30 17.98 -24.37
C VAL A 308 22.04 17.93 -23.05
N ILE A 309 21.30 17.87 -21.95
CA ILE A 309 21.82 17.68 -20.60
C ILE A 309 21.39 16.30 -20.11
N LYS A 310 22.32 15.54 -19.54
CA LYS A 310 22.06 14.24 -18.91
C LYS A 310 22.66 14.23 -17.51
N ALA A 311 21.90 13.76 -16.53
CA ALA A 311 22.35 13.66 -15.14
C ALA A 311 21.95 12.31 -14.55
N PRO A 312 22.80 11.70 -13.70
CA PRO A 312 22.46 10.43 -13.05
C PRO A 312 21.40 10.65 -11.96
N ILE A 313 20.48 9.70 -11.85
CA ILE A 313 19.52 9.64 -10.76
C ILE A 313 20.09 8.73 -9.69
N ARG A 314 20.03 9.16 -8.43
CA ARG A 314 20.58 8.40 -7.30
C ARG A 314 19.49 7.96 -6.34
N ASP A 315 19.64 6.77 -5.78
CA ASP A 315 18.80 6.33 -4.67
C ASP A 315 19.21 6.99 -3.34
N LYS A 316 18.48 6.67 -2.26
CA LYS A 316 18.76 7.14 -0.90
C LYS A 316 20.14 6.75 -0.35
N HIS A 317 20.84 5.83 -1.02
CA HIS A 317 22.19 5.38 -0.66
C HIS A 317 23.26 5.97 -1.58
N GLY A 318 22.90 6.91 -2.47
CA GLY A 318 23.80 7.57 -3.40
C GLY A 318 24.16 6.73 -4.64
N ARG A 319 23.58 5.54 -4.80
CA ARG A 319 23.87 4.66 -5.94
C ARG A 319 23.12 5.15 -7.17
N VAL A 320 23.77 5.17 -8.32
CA VAL A 320 23.14 5.54 -9.59
C VAL A 320 22.10 4.48 -9.97
N VAL A 321 20.83 4.87 -10.06
CA VAL A 321 19.68 4.02 -10.40
C VAL A 321 19.06 4.31 -11.77
N GLY A 322 19.68 5.21 -12.52
CA GLY A 322 19.21 5.61 -13.83
C GLY A 322 19.76 6.96 -14.23
N LEU A 323 19.12 7.60 -15.19
CA LEU A 323 19.44 8.95 -15.62
C LEU A 323 18.20 9.73 -16.00
N VAL A 324 18.30 11.05 -15.88
CA VAL A 324 17.38 12.02 -16.47
C VAL A 324 18.10 12.71 -17.62
N GLY A 325 17.38 12.92 -18.72
CA GLY A 325 17.86 13.70 -19.84
C GLY A 325 16.88 14.79 -20.22
N ILE A 326 17.42 15.94 -20.62
CA ILE A 326 16.69 17.08 -21.13
C ILE A 326 17.31 17.45 -22.47
N SER A 327 16.49 17.66 -23.50
CA SER A 327 16.92 18.15 -24.80
C SER A 327 16.12 19.39 -25.16
N ARG A 328 16.84 20.52 -25.29
CA ARG A 328 16.28 21.80 -25.73
C ARG A 328 16.62 22.07 -27.19
N ASP A 329 15.65 22.50 -27.97
CA ASP A 329 15.92 23.06 -29.30
C ASP A 329 16.55 24.45 -29.13
N VAL A 330 17.74 24.62 -29.68
CA VAL A 330 18.51 25.88 -29.64
C VAL A 330 18.82 26.40 -31.04
N THR A 331 18.05 25.97 -32.04
CA THR A 331 18.25 26.30 -33.46
C THR A 331 18.16 27.81 -33.71
N GLU A 332 17.11 28.48 -33.21
CA GLU A 332 16.97 29.93 -33.36
C GLU A 332 18.12 30.70 -32.70
N ARG A 333 18.55 30.25 -31.52
CA ARG A 333 19.69 30.83 -30.81
C ARG A 333 20.96 30.69 -31.64
N LYS A 334 21.22 29.52 -32.21
CA LYS A 334 22.40 29.28 -33.08
C LYS A 334 22.37 30.11 -34.35
N HIS A 335 21.21 30.27 -34.97
CA HIS A 335 21.07 31.17 -36.12
C HIS A 335 21.29 32.64 -35.75
N ALA A 336 20.83 33.07 -34.57
CA ALA A 336 21.08 34.41 -34.08
C ALA A 336 22.58 34.65 -33.77
N GLU A 337 23.25 33.68 -33.15
CA GLU A 337 24.70 33.70 -32.90
C GLU A 337 25.49 33.82 -34.21
N GLU A 338 25.12 33.06 -35.24
CA GLU A 338 25.80 33.11 -36.54
C GLU A 338 25.58 34.45 -37.26
N ARG A 339 24.33 34.94 -37.32
CA ARG A 339 24.03 36.27 -37.91
C ARG A 339 24.81 37.39 -37.20
N LEU A 340 24.94 37.31 -35.88
CA LEU A 340 25.72 38.28 -35.11
C LEU A 340 27.21 38.19 -35.46
N ARG A 341 27.75 36.97 -35.57
CA ARG A 341 29.14 36.72 -35.95
C ARG A 341 29.45 37.27 -37.34
N GLU A 342 28.59 37.02 -38.33
CA GLU A 342 28.71 37.56 -39.69
C GLU A 342 28.65 39.10 -39.69
N ALA A 343 27.71 39.69 -38.95
CA ALA A 343 27.59 41.14 -38.82
C ALA A 343 28.84 41.78 -38.17
N MET A 344 29.40 41.14 -37.13
CA MET A 344 30.65 41.58 -36.50
C MET A 344 31.84 41.53 -37.46
N GLN A 345 31.96 40.46 -38.26
CA GLN A 345 33.03 40.31 -39.25
C GLN A 345 32.91 41.38 -40.35
N ALA A 346 31.70 41.60 -40.87
CA ALA A 346 31.44 42.63 -41.89
C ALA A 346 31.76 44.04 -41.36
N ALA A 347 31.35 44.34 -40.12
CA ALA A 347 31.65 45.62 -39.48
C ALA A 347 33.16 45.82 -39.25
N HIS A 348 33.87 44.78 -38.82
CA HIS A 348 35.31 44.84 -38.64
C HIS A 348 36.05 45.06 -39.96
N ALA A 349 35.68 44.33 -41.03
CA ALA A 349 36.26 44.50 -42.36
C ALA A 349 36.01 45.91 -42.91
N ALA A 350 34.80 46.45 -42.77
CA ALA A 350 34.47 47.81 -43.17
C ALA A 350 35.27 48.87 -42.40
N SER A 351 35.49 48.65 -41.09
CA SER A 351 36.32 49.54 -40.26
C SER A 351 37.78 49.54 -40.71
N MET A 352 38.34 48.36 -41.03
CA MET A 352 39.73 48.25 -41.50
C MET A 352 39.92 48.94 -42.86
N ALA A 353 39.01 48.72 -43.81
CA ALA A 353 39.05 49.37 -45.12
C ALA A 353 38.94 50.91 -45.00
N LYS A 354 38.10 51.40 -44.08
CA LYS A 354 38.00 52.85 -43.80
C LYS A 354 39.31 53.42 -43.25
N SER A 355 39.95 52.74 -42.30
CA SER A 355 41.21 53.20 -41.71
C SER A 355 42.34 53.22 -42.75
N GLU A 356 42.43 52.21 -43.61
CA GLU A 356 43.42 52.15 -44.70
C GLU A 356 43.21 53.28 -45.72
N PHE A 357 41.96 53.55 -46.09
CA PHE A 357 41.63 54.67 -46.97
C PHE A 357 42.04 56.02 -46.37
N VAL A 358 41.74 56.26 -45.09
CA VAL A 358 42.14 57.51 -44.40
C VAL A 358 43.66 57.64 -44.29
N ALA A 359 44.37 56.54 -44.00
CA ALA A 359 45.82 56.54 -43.91
C ALA A 359 46.48 56.87 -45.26
N ASN A 360 45.98 56.30 -46.37
CA ASN A 360 46.50 56.60 -47.72
C ASN A 360 46.20 58.04 -48.15
N MET A 361 45.02 58.58 -47.83
CA MET A 361 44.64 59.98 -48.11
C MET A 361 45.41 61.01 -47.28
N SER A 362 46.03 60.60 -46.17
CA SER A 362 46.81 61.50 -45.30
C SER A 362 48.30 61.56 -45.69
N HIS A 363 48.73 60.72 -46.64
CA HIS A 363 50.11 60.64 -47.13
C HIS A 363 50.31 61.25 -48.53
N GLU A 364 49.24 61.68 -49.20
CA GLU A 364 49.25 62.63 -50.33
C GLU A 364 49.10 64.07 -49.83
#